data_AF-A0A1J5Q639-F1
#
_entry.id   AF-A0A1J5Q639-F1
#
_cell.length_a   1.000
_cell.length_b   1.000
_cell.length_c   1.000
_cell.angle_alpha   90.00
_cell.angle_beta   90.00
_cell.angle_gamma   90.00
#
_symmetry.space_group_name_H-M   'P 1'
#
loop_
_entity.id
_entity.type
_entity.pdbx_description
1 polymer ?
#
loop_
_entity_poly.entity_id
_entity_poly.type
_entity_poly.pdbx_seq_one_letter_code
_entity_poly.pdbx_strand_id
1 'polypeptide(L)'
;MPGFEAPVNLVYSARNRSACIRIPVTGSNPKAKRIEFRVPDPSSNPYLAFAAMLMAGLDGIQNRIEPPEPVDKDLYELPPEEHALIQQVPGSLAEVLDNLEADHDFLTAGNVFTPDLISTWIDYKRSHEVDPIRLRPHPHEFELYYDV
;
A
#
# COMPACT_ATOMS: atom_id res chain seq x y z
N MET A 1 -1.96 -0.34 -10.77
CA MET A 1 -1.72 -0.70 -12.19
C MET A 1 -0.24 -0.99 -12.40
N PRO A 2 0.14 -2.18 -12.86
CA PRO A 2 1.52 -2.50 -13.24
C PRO A 2 2.00 -1.65 -14.43
N GLY A 3 3.32 -1.47 -14.57
CA GLY A 3 3.95 -0.96 -15.82
C GLY A 3 4.42 0.50 -15.83
N PHE A 4 4.20 1.28 -14.77
CA PHE A 4 4.58 2.72 -14.69
C PHE A 4 5.55 3.04 -13.54
N GLU A 5 6.40 2.09 -13.14
CA GLU A 5 7.22 2.17 -11.91
C GLU A 5 6.41 2.35 -10.60
N ALA A 6 5.08 2.21 -10.65
CA ALA A 6 4.22 2.20 -9.47
C ALA A 6 4.39 0.86 -8.72
N PRO A 7 4.67 0.89 -7.41
CA PRO A 7 4.91 -0.32 -6.64
C PRO A 7 3.61 -1.05 -6.33
N VAL A 8 3.46 -2.25 -6.88
CA VAL A 8 2.28 -3.10 -6.62
C VAL A 8 2.63 -4.40 -5.89
N ASN A 9 3.91 -4.74 -5.81
CA ASN A 9 4.40 -5.99 -5.26
C ASN A 9 4.89 -5.79 -3.81
N LEU A 10 4.29 -6.49 -2.85
CA LEU A 10 4.59 -6.41 -1.41
C LEU A 10 5.91 -7.11 -1.06
N VAL A 11 7.00 -6.61 -1.64
CA VAL A 11 8.37 -7.09 -1.44
C VAL A 11 9.29 -5.92 -1.14
N TYR A 12 10.47 -6.22 -0.61
CA TYR A 12 11.56 -5.26 -0.48
C TYR A 12 12.77 -5.64 -1.34
N SER A 13 13.50 -4.63 -1.83
CA SER A 13 14.69 -4.83 -2.67
C SER A 13 15.66 -3.64 -2.58
N ALA A 14 16.97 -3.88 -2.75
CA ALA A 14 17.99 -2.84 -2.70
C ALA A 14 18.07 -1.97 -3.97
N ARG A 15 17.59 -2.46 -5.12
CA ARG A 15 17.71 -1.76 -6.40
C ARG A 15 16.40 -1.65 -7.18
N ASN A 16 15.42 -2.49 -6.86
CA ASN A 16 14.22 -2.61 -7.66
C ASN A 16 13.23 -1.46 -7.40
N ARG A 17 12.74 -0.83 -8.48
CA ARG A 17 11.78 0.30 -8.43
C ARG A 17 10.32 -0.15 -8.36
N SER A 18 10.01 -1.40 -8.71
CA SER A 18 8.65 -1.97 -8.63
C SER A 18 8.36 -2.63 -7.27
N ALA A 19 9.34 -2.71 -6.37
CA ALA A 19 9.15 -3.12 -4.98
C ALA A 19 8.46 -2.03 -4.16
N CYS A 20 7.55 -2.41 -3.25
CA CYS A 20 6.92 -1.48 -2.31
C CYS A 20 7.93 -0.80 -1.38
N ILE A 21 8.93 -1.55 -0.91
CA ILE A 21 10.03 -1.01 -0.09
C ILE A 21 11.34 -1.11 -0.87
N ARG A 22 12.00 0.03 -1.06
CA ARG A 22 13.36 0.08 -1.60
C ARG A 22 14.36 0.36 -0.49
N ILE A 23 15.52 -0.29 -0.51
CA ILE A 23 16.66 0.03 0.35
C ILE A 23 17.70 0.81 -0.48
N PRO A 24 17.79 2.15 -0.36
CA PRO A 24 18.73 2.92 -1.17
C PRO A 24 20.19 2.51 -0.94
N VAL A 25 20.96 2.41 -2.03
CA VAL A 25 22.40 2.15 -1.98
C VAL A 25 23.13 3.42 -1.52
N THR A 26 23.47 3.49 -0.24
CA THR A 26 24.11 4.68 0.38
C THR A 26 25.54 4.45 0.87
N GLY A 27 26.15 3.32 0.49
CA GLY A 27 27.47 2.92 0.97
C GLY A 27 27.47 2.51 2.45
N SER A 28 28.60 2.75 3.13
CA SER A 28 28.85 2.29 4.50
C SER A 28 28.45 3.28 5.59
N ASN A 29 28.04 4.52 5.26
CA ASN A 29 27.65 5.51 6.26
C ASN A 29 26.36 5.10 6.99
N PRO A 30 26.40 4.80 8.30
CA PRO A 30 25.21 4.37 9.04
C PRO A 30 24.11 5.43 9.08
N LYS A 31 24.47 6.72 9.10
CA LYS A 31 23.51 7.84 9.14
C LYS A 31 22.70 7.99 7.85
N ALA A 32 23.19 7.42 6.75
CA ALA A 32 22.50 7.47 5.46
C ALA A 32 21.56 6.26 5.25
N LYS A 33 21.67 5.22 6.10
CA LYS A 33 20.88 4.00 6.00
C LYS A 33 19.42 4.30 6.31
N ARG A 34 18.53 3.88 5.40
CA ARG A 34 17.09 4.09 5.51
C ARG A 34 16.36 3.09 4.61
N ILE A 35 15.05 3.01 4.80
CA ILE A 35 14.12 2.40 3.85
C ILE A 35 13.38 3.52 3.10
N GLU A 36 12.92 3.22 1.89
CA GLU A 36 12.03 4.06 1.11
C GLU A 36 10.74 3.27 0.85
N PHE A 37 9.65 3.67 1.50
CA PHE A 37 8.33 3.14 1.19
C PHE A 37 7.73 3.94 0.04
N ARG A 38 7.53 3.28 -1.11
CA ARG A 38 7.23 3.93 -2.39
C ARG A 38 5.74 4.00 -2.73
N VAL A 39 4.90 3.32 -1.95
CA VAL A 39 3.44 3.21 -2.17
C VAL A 39 2.68 4.51 -1.90
N PRO A 40 3.01 5.33 -0.87
CA PRO A 40 2.25 6.54 -0.60
C PRO A 40 2.27 7.55 -1.74
N ASP A 41 1.14 8.22 -1.96
CA ASP A 41 0.97 9.26 -2.97
C ASP A 41 0.42 10.58 -2.33
N PRO A 42 0.50 11.73 -3.02
CA PRO A 42 0.16 13.03 -2.45
C PRO A 42 -1.35 13.28 -2.28
N SER A 43 -2.23 12.34 -2.65
CA SER A 43 -3.65 12.40 -2.30
C SER A 43 -3.93 12.08 -0.82
N SER A 44 -2.95 11.51 -0.13
CA SER A 44 -3.04 11.19 1.30
C SER A 44 -2.90 12.43 2.19
N ASN A 45 -3.42 12.34 3.42
CA ASN A 45 -3.09 13.30 4.46
C ASN A 45 -1.70 12.94 5.03
N PRO A 46 -0.66 13.79 4.88
CA PRO A 46 0.71 13.44 5.28
C PRO A 46 0.86 13.18 6.77
N TYR A 47 0.05 13.83 7.62
CA TYR A 47 0.07 13.59 9.06
C TYR A 47 -0.38 12.17 9.39
N LEU A 48 -1.51 11.75 8.81
CA LEU A 48 -2.07 10.41 9.02
C LEU A 48 -1.19 9.33 8.37
N ALA A 49 -0.71 9.59 7.15
CA ALA A 49 0.15 8.67 6.43
C ALA A 49 1.46 8.38 7.19
N PHE A 50 2.19 9.42 7.63
CA PHE A 50 3.44 9.21 8.38
C PHE A 50 3.21 8.56 9.75
N ALA A 51 2.12 8.91 10.44
CA ALA A 51 1.76 8.25 11.69
C ALA A 51 1.45 6.76 11.47
N ALA A 52 0.62 6.42 10.48
CA ALA A 52 0.28 5.03 10.18
C ALA A 52 1.50 4.20 9.76
N MET A 53 2.40 4.76 8.93
CA MET A 53 3.67 4.13 8.57
C MET A 53 4.55 3.85 9.80
N LEU A 54 4.64 4.80 10.72
CA LEU A 54 5.41 4.63 11.95
C LEU A 54 4.80 3.54 12.84
N MET A 55 3.48 3.55 13.03
CA MET A 55 2.78 2.56 13.83
C MET A 55 2.95 1.15 13.27
N ALA A 56 2.80 0.96 11.95
CA ALA A 56 3.04 -0.34 11.30
C ALA A 56 4.49 -0.82 11.48
N GLY A 57 5.47 0.08 11.35
CA GLY A 57 6.87 -0.25 11.58
C GLY A 57 7.17 -0.63 13.04
N LEU A 58 6.58 0.07 14.01
CA LEU A 58 6.73 -0.23 15.43
C LEU A 58 6.11 -1.57 15.81
N ASP A 59 4.92 -1.88 15.28
CA ASP A 59 4.27 -3.18 15.49
C ASP A 59 5.14 -4.33 14.98
N GLY A 60 5.68 -4.21 13.75
CA GLY A 60 6.61 -5.19 13.20
C GLY A 60 7.85 -5.42 14.07
N ILE A 61 8.41 -4.36 14.66
CA ILE A 61 9.55 -4.45 15.58
C ILE A 61 9.14 -5.18 16.88
N GLN A 62 8.00 -4.83 17.47
CA GLN A 62 7.53 -5.40 18.72
C GLN A 62 7.20 -6.90 18.59
N ASN A 63 6.52 -7.26 17.50
CA ASN A 63 6.08 -8.62 17.22
C ASN A 63 7.12 -9.46 16.47
N ARG A 64 8.27 -8.88 16.10
CA ARG A 64 9.34 -9.53 15.32
C ARG A 64 8.81 -10.14 14.02
N ILE A 65 8.01 -9.36 13.30
CA ILE A 65 7.44 -9.77 12.03
C ILE A 65 8.58 -9.80 11.01
N GLU A 66 8.90 -11.00 10.52
CA GLU A 66 9.90 -11.17 9.47
C GLU A 66 9.25 -10.90 8.11
N PRO A 67 9.80 -9.96 7.30
CA PRO A 67 9.34 -9.77 5.94
C PRO A 67 9.70 -10.98 5.07
N PRO A 68 9.00 -11.22 3.95
CA PRO A 68 9.41 -12.21 2.97
C PRO A 68 10.84 -11.96 2.48
N GLU A 69 11.55 -13.02 2.10
CA GLU A 69 12.91 -12.91 1.54
C GLU A 69 12.98 -11.87 0.41
N PRO A 70 14.07 -11.08 0.34
CA PRO A 70 14.18 -10.01 -0.63
C PRO A 70 14.23 -10.56 -2.05
N VAL A 71 13.53 -9.90 -2.96
CA VAL A 71 13.57 -10.23 -4.39
C VAL A 71 14.57 -9.32 -5.08
N ASP A 72 15.78 -9.83 -5.30
CA ASP A 72 16.88 -9.14 -6.00
C ASP A 72 16.88 -9.41 -7.52
N LYS A 73 15.75 -9.88 -8.07
CA LYS A 73 15.51 -10.00 -9.51
C LYS A 73 14.71 -8.79 -10.02
N ASP A 74 14.74 -8.56 -11.33
CA ASP A 74 13.76 -7.65 -11.95
C ASP A 74 12.37 -8.30 -11.83
N LEU A 75 11.43 -7.59 -11.20
CA LEU A 75 10.08 -8.11 -10.95
C LEU A 75 9.28 -8.18 -12.25
N TYR A 76 9.67 -7.41 -13.28
CA TYR A 76 9.03 -7.46 -14.60
C TYR A 76 9.47 -8.68 -15.42
N GLU A 77 10.63 -9.25 -15.11
CA GLU A 77 11.19 -10.41 -15.82
C GLU A 77 10.96 -11.73 -15.07
N LEU A 78 10.23 -11.70 -13.95
CA LEU A 78 9.87 -12.92 -13.24
C LEU A 78 8.96 -13.80 -14.10
N PRO A 79 9.21 -15.13 -14.12
CA PRO A 79 8.27 -16.07 -14.68
C PRO A 79 6.88 -15.90 -14.04
N PRO A 80 5.77 -16.08 -14.78
CA PRO A 80 4.41 -15.90 -14.25
C PRO A 80 4.15 -16.71 -12.98
N GLU A 81 4.71 -17.92 -12.89
CA GLU A 81 4.62 -18.79 -11.71
C GLU A 81 5.33 -18.22 -10.47
N GLU A 82 6.49 -17.59 -10.63
CA GLU A 82 7.18 -16.92 -9.53
C GLU A 82 6.47 -15.62 -9.14
N HIS A 83 5.97 -14.87 -10.14
CA HIS A 83 5.24 -13.63 -9.91
C HIS A 83 3.91 -13.87 -9.18
N ALA A 84 3.22 -14.99 -9.44
CA ALA A 84 1.97 -15.34 -8.77
C ALA A 84 2.11 -15.63 -7.26
N LEU A 85 3.33 -15.92 -6.79
CA LEU A 85 3.62 -16.12 -5.36
C LEU A 85 3.81 -14.79 -4.61
N ILE A 86 3.93 -13.67 -5.34
CA ILE A 86 4.14 -12.36 -4.75
C ILE A 86 2.80 -11.75 -4.39
N GLN A 87 2.58 -11.52 -3.11
CA GLN A 87 1.41 -10.78 -2.64
C GLN A 87 1.42 -9.36 -3.22
N GLN A 88 0.27 -8.92 -3.71
CA GLN A 88 0.11 -7.59 -4.28
C GLN A 88 -0.62 -6.66 -3.31
N VAL A 89 -0.43 -5.35 -3.50
CA VAL A 89 -1.28 -4.33 -2.86
C VAL A 89 -2.74 -4.51 -3.29
N PRO A 90 -3.71 -4.12 -2.45
CA PRO A 90 -5.13 -4.16 -2.82
C PRO A 90 -5.44 -3.42 -4.12
N GLY A 91 -6.42 -3.92 -4.87
CA GLY A 91 -6.77 -3.42 -6.20
C GLY A 91 -7.67 -2.20 -6.20
N SER A 92 -8.23 -1.81 -5.05
CA SER A 92 -9.17 -0.69 -4.94
C SER A 92 -9.14 0.00 -3.58
N LEU A 93 -9.66 1.25 -3.54
CA LEU A 93 -9.88 1.97 -2.29
C LEU A 93 -10.89 1.23 -1.38
N ALA A 94 -11.91 0.57 -1.94
CA ALA A 94 -12.87 -0.18 -1.14
C ALA A 94 -12.19 -1.33 -0.38
N GLU A 95 -11.34 -2.10 -1.06
CA GLU A 95 -10.63 -3.23 -0.48
C GLU A 95 -9.66 -2.82 0.64
N VAL A 96 -8.94 -1.69 0.50
CA VAL A 96 -8.09 -1.19 1.61
C VAL A 96 -8.91 -0.73 2.81
N LEU A 97 -10.12 -0.20 2.60
CA LEU A 97 -11.00 0.22 3.69
C LEU A 97 -11.57 -0.98 4.44
N ASP A 98 -11.91 -2.06 3.72
CA ASP A 98 -12.35 -3.32 4.33
C ASP A 98 -11.21 -3.96 5.14
N ASN A 99 -9.98 -3.94 4.62
CA ASN A 99 -8.80 -4.40 5.36
C ASN A 99 -8.51 -3.54 6.60
N LEU A 100 -8.63 -2.22 6.50
CA LEU A 100 -8.47 -1.31 7.64
C LEU A 100 -9.55 -1.55 8.70
N GLU A 101 -10.80 -1.79 8.30
CA GLU A 101 -11.89 -2.12 9.22
C GLU A 101 -11.62 -3.44 9.96
N ALA A 102 -11.12 -4.44 9.23
CA ALA A 102 -10.85 -5.78 9.76
C ALA A 102 -9.60 -5.85 10.65
N ASP A 103 -8.58 -5.04 10.38
CA ASP A 103 -7.30 -5.04 11.10
C ASP A 103 -6.71 -3.62 11.24
N HIS A 104 -6.87 -3.04 12.43
CA HIS A 104 -6.33 -1.72 12.77
C HIS A 104 -5.79 -1.62 14.21
N ASP A 105 -5.62 -2.75 14.91
CA ASP A 105 -5.19 -2.75 16.30
C ASP A 105 -3.82 -2.08 16.46
N PHE A 106 -2.91 -2.32 15.51
CA PHE A 106 -1.58 -1.69 15.46
C PHE A 106 -1.64 -0.16 15.41
N LEU A 107 -2.70 0.43 14.85
CA LEU A 107 -2.88 1.89 14.81
C LEU A 107 -3.36 2.45 16.15
N THR A 108 -4.12 1.67 16.91
CA THR A 108 -4.72 2.11 18.18
C THR A 108 -3.76 2.00 19.38
N ALA A 109 -2.63 1.31 19.20
CA ALA A 109 -1.60 1.21 20.22
C ALA A 109 -1.18 2.61 20.75
N GLY A 110 -1.22 2.78 22.08
CA GLY A 110 -0.89 4.05 22.73
C GLY A 110 -1.88 5.20 22.46
N ASN A 111 -3.09 4.90 21.95
CA ASN A 111 -4.10 5.89 21.55
C ASN A 111 -3.59 6.89 20.49
N VAL A 112 -2.68 6.46 19.61
CA VAL A 112 -2.18 7.29 18.50
C VAL A 112 -3.30 7.54 17.49
N PHE A 113 -3.99 6.48 17.09
CA PHE A 113 -5.28 6.56 16.41
C PHE A 113 -6.38 6.13 17.38
N THR A 114 -7.51 6.84 17.37
CA THR A 114 -8.69 6.43 18.15
C THR A 114 -9.65 5.62 17.26
N PRO A 115 -10.44 4.70 17.83
CA PRO A 115 -11.47 3.98 17.06
C PRO A 115 -12.46 4.92 16.35
N ASP A 116 -12.79 6.06 16.98
CA ASP A 116 -13.63 7.12 16.40
C ASP A 116 -13.00 7.74 15.14
N LEU A 117 -11.69 8.02 15.16
CA LEU A 117 -10.98 8.53 13.99
C LEU A 117 -10.99 7.51 12.83
N ILE A 118 -10.76 6.23 13.14
CA ILE A 118 -10.70 5.16 12.14
C ILE A 118 -12.07 4.95 11.51
N SER A 119 -13.12 4.79 12.31
CA SER A 119 -14.50 4.63 11.81
C SER A 119 -14.95 5.85 10.99
N THR A 120 -14.69 7.07 11.48
CA THR A 120 -14.99 8.30 10.74
C THR A 120 -14.25 8.35 9.40
N TRP A 121 -12.98 7.95 9.36
CA TRP A 121 -12.21 7.91 8.12
C TRP A 121 -12.79 6.92 7.10
N ILE A 122 -13.14 5.72 7.57
CA ILE A 122 -13.73 4.67 6.74
C ILE A 122 -15.07 5.14 6.15
N ASP A 123 -15.97 5.65 7.00
CA ASP A 123 -17.28 6.16 6.59
C ASP A 123 -17.14 7.30 5.58
N TYR A 124 -16.27 8.27 5.87
CA TYR A 124 -16.03 9.40 4.98
C TYR A 124 -15.56 8.94 3.60
N LYS A 125 -14.58 8.03 3.54
CA LYS A 125 -14.04 7.52 2.27
C LYS A 125 -15.06 6.69 1.50
N ARG A 126 -15.84 5.86 2.18
CA ARG A 126 -16.92 5.08 1.56
C ARG A 126 -17.97 6.01 0.94
N SER A 127 -18.51 6.96 1.71
CA SER A 127 -19.64 7.78 1.26
C SER A 127 -19.27 8.93 0.31
N HIS A 128 -18.06 9.48 0.41
CA HIS A 128 -17.64 10.65 -0.38
C HIS A 128 -16.72 10.33 -1.55
N GLU A 129 -16.11 9.13 -1.60
CA GLU A 129 -15.17 8.76 -2.68
C GLU A 129 -15.60 7.46 -3.37
N VAL A 130 -15.80 6.36 -2.63
CA VAL A 130 -16.11 5.06 -3.23
C VAL A 130 -17.52 5.03 -3.85
N ASP A 131 -18.55 5.33 -3.05
CA ASP A 131 -19.94 5.27 -3.51
C ASP A 131 -20.24 6.24 -4.67
N PRO A 132 -19.76 7.50 -4.64
CA PRO A 132 -19.98 8.41 -5.74
C PRO A 132 -19.37 7.90 -7.06
N ILE A 133 -18.20 7.26 -7.04
CA ILE A 133 -17.62 6.68 -8.26
C ILE A 133 -18.42 5.45 -8.70
N ARG A 134 -18.73 4.55 -7.77
CA ARG A 134 -19.44 3.28 -8.05
C ARG A 134 -20.83 3.47 -8.65
N LEU A 135 -21.53 4.54 -8.31
CA LEU A 135 -22.89 4.81 -8.78
C LEU A 135 -22.97 5.57 -10.12
N ARG A 136 -21.83 5.83 -10.78
CA ARG A 136 -21.78 6.56 -12.05
C ARG A 136 -21.19 5.68 -13.15
N PRO A 137 -21.87 5.55 -14.31
CA PRO A 137 -21.30 4.88 -15.47
C PRO A 137 -19.97 5.52 -15.86
N HIS A 138 -18.94 4.70 -16.09
CA HIS A 138 -17.67 5.17 -16.59
C HIS A 138 -17.72 5.38 -18.11
N PRO A 139 -17.10 6.42 -18.71
CA PRO A 139 -17.16 6.65 -20.16
C PRO A 139 -16.76 5.44 -21.02
N HIS A 140 -15.79 4.65 -20.58
CA HIS A 140 -15.37 3.41 -21.27
C HIS A 140 -16.47 2.34 -21.32
N GLU A 141 -17.44 2.34 -20.40
CA GLU A 141 -18.58 1.41 -20.46
C GLU A 141 -19.46 1.67 -21.69
N PHE A 142 -19.53 2.92 -22.17
CA PHE A 142 -20.24 3.22 -23.42
C PHE A 142 -19.50 2.61 -24.63
N GLU A 143 -18.17 2.63 -24.65
CA GLU A 143 -17.39 1.96 -25.70
C GLU A 143 -17.58 0.44 -25.70
N LEU A 144 -17.79 -0.15 -24.52
CA LEU A 144 -17.94 -1.59 -24.35
C LEU A 144 -19.37 -2.08 -24.59
N TYR A 145 -20.39 -1.29 -24.22
CA TYR A 145 -21.75 -1.77 -24.04
C TYR A 145 -22.84 -0.97 -24.75
N TYR A 146 -22.51 0.11 -25.48
CA TYR A 146 -23.55 0.95 -26.11
C TYR A 146 -24.29 0.26 -27.27
N ASP A 147 -23.61 -0.60 -28.02
CA ASP A 147 -24.13 -1.29 -29.20
C ASP A 147 -24.39 -2.79 -29.00
N VAL A 148 -24.42 -3.25 -27.74
CA VAL A 148 -24.77 -4.63 -27.35
C VAL A 148 -26.23 -4.93 -27.60
#